data_AF-A0A9E7R466-F1
#
_entry.id   AF-A0A9E7R466-F1
#
_cell.length_a   1.000
_cell.length_b   1.000
_cell.length_c   1.000
_cell.angle_alpha   90.00
_cell.angle_beta   90.00
_cell.angle_gamma   90.00
#
_symmetry.space_group_name_H-M   'P 1'
#
loop_
_entity.id
_entity.type
_entity.pdbx_description
1 polymer ?
#
loop_
_entity_poly.entity_id
_entity_poly.type
_entity_poly.pdbx_seq_one_letter_code
_entity_poly.pdbx_strand_id
1 'polypeptide(L)'
;MPQESRTFDRETLLDLTVNAIPLGIMLFFVVLFLVVNPFGTDLAAQAIQMTIVIVTFVALFILTYVSGKAISESEKELEAMQGLEAVSESVGAEEVEAAEETEAEADDEVEEAEAGAEETEE
;
A
#
# COMPACT_ATOMS: atom_id res chain seq x y z
N MET A 1 -13.24 10.60 15.82
CA MET A 1 -12.31 9.46 15.95
C MET A 1 -11.85 9.11 14.54
N PRO A 2 -10.54 9.15 14.24
CA PRO A 2 -10.05 8.89 12.88
C PRO A 2 -10.21 7.40 12.55
N GLN A 3 -10.78 7.11 11.38
CA GLN A 3 -10.98 5.76 10.88
C GLN A 3 -9.66 5.23 10.32
N GLU A 4 -9.22 4.10 10.88
CA GLU A 4 -7.93 3.46 10.66
C GLU A 4 -7.73 2.93 9.23
N SER A 5 -6.47 2.95 8.79
CA SER A 5 -5.84 2.47 7.55
C SER A 5 -5.96 0.95 7.26
N ARG A 6 -7.12 0.32 7.49
CA ARG A 6 -7.23 -1.15 7.61
C ARG A 6 -7.53 -1.93 6.33
N THR A 7 -7.44 -1.31 5.16
CA THR A 7 -7.73 -1.98 3.88
C THR A 7 -6.46 -2.55 3.25
N PHE A 8 -5.35 -1.82 3.37
CA PHE A 8 -4.02 -2.18 2.88
C PHE A 8 -3.53 -3.51 3.45
N ASP A 9 -3.73 -3.72 4.76
CA ASP A 9 -3.32 -4.98 5.37
C ASP A 9 -4.18 -6.16 4.92
N ARG A 10 -5.48 -5.97 4.66
CA ARG A 10 -6.38 -7.12 4.50
C ARG A 10 -6.37 -7.74 3.12
N GLU A 11 -6.36 -6.92 2.07
CA GLU A 11 -6.34 -7.41 0.68
C GLU A 11 -4.97 -8.03 0.37
N THR A 12 -3.88 -7.33 0.72
CA THR A 12 -2.51 -7.82 0.50
C THR A 12 -2.16 -9.01 1.39
N LEU A 13 -2.58 -9.04 2.67
CA LEU A 13 -2.44 -10.26 3.47
C LEU A 13 -3.28 -11.41 2.92
N LEU A 14 -4.46 -11.14 2.34
CA LEU A 14 -5.31 -12.18 1.78
C LEU A 14 -4.65 -12.82 0.56
N ASP A 15 -4.12 -12.03 -0.37
CA ASP A 15 -3.43 -12.54 -1.57
C ASP A 15 -2.14 -13.29 -1.22
N LEU A 16 -1.39 -12.80 -0.24
CA LEU A 16 -0.20 -13.50 0.24
C LEU A 16 -0.53 -14.78 1.00
N THR A 17 -1.60 -14.78 1.79
CA THR A 17 -2.06 -15.97 2.52
C THR A 17 -2.60 -17.04 1.57
N VAL A 18 -3.34 -16.65 0.52
CA VAL A 18 -3.84 -17.59 -0.50
C VAL A 18 -2.69 -18.34 -1.19
N ASN A 19 -1.54 -17.69 -1.42
CA ASN A 19 -0.33 -18.34 -1.94
C ASN A 19 0.47 -19.10 -0.85
N ALA A 20 0.45 -18.63 0.39
CA ALA A 20 1.13 -19.29 1.51
C ALA A 20 0.48 -20.64 1.91
N ILE A 21 -0.83 -20.81 1.73
CA ILE A 21 -1.52 -22.07 2.03
C ILE A 21 -0.97 -23.24 1.18
N PRO A 22 -0.92 -23.15 -0.17
CA PRO A 22 -0.26 -24.14 -1.01
C PRO A 22 1.18 -24.44 -0.57
N LEU A 23 1.94 -23.40 -0.21
CA LEU A 23 3.33 -23.54 0.23
C LEU A 23 3.45 -24.35 1.52
N GLY A 24 2.56 -24.13 2.48
CA GLY A 24 2.48 -24.91 3.72
C GLY A 24 2.13 -26.38 3.46
N ILE A 25 1.19 -26.66 2.56
CA ILE A 25 0.81 -28.03 2.16
C ILE A 25 1.99 -28.72 1.46
N MET A 26 2.69 -28.01 0.58
CA MET A 26 3.87 -28.55 -0.11
C MET A 26 5.00 -28.87 0.87
N LEU A 27 5.27 -27.98 1.84
CA LEU A 27 6.25 -28.24 2.90
C LEU A 27 5.88 -29.47 3.72
N PHE A 28 4.60 -29.64 4.06
CA PHE A 28 4.10 -30.83 4.72
C PHE A 28 4.41 -32.09 3.91
N PHE A 29 4.18 -32.10 2.60
CA PHE A 29 4.48 -33.26 1.75
C PHE A 29 5.97 -33.53 1.61
N VAL A 30 6.82 -32.50 1.54
CA VAL A 30 8.28 -32.67 1.58
C VAL A 30 8.67 -33.43 2.85
N VAL A 31 8.21 -32.97 4.01
CA VAL A 31 8.52 -33.63 5.30
C VAL A 31 7.91 -35.03 5.38
N LEU A 32 6.66 -35.19 4.95
CA LEU A 32 5.97 -36.48 4.94
C LEU A 32 6.75 -37.50 4.11
N PHE A 33 7.23 -37.11 2.93
CA PHE A 33 7.96 -38.01 2.01
C PHE A 33 9.38 -38.32 2.44
N LEU A 34 9.96 -37.54 3.36
CA LEU A 34 11.22 -37.91 4.02
C LEU A 34 11.02 -39.04 5.04
N VAL A 35 9.84 -39.15 5.65
CA VAL A 35 9.55 -40.15 6.71
C VAL A 35 8.80 -41.35 6.16
N VAL A 36 7.87 -41.13 5.24
CA VAL A 36 6.97 -42.12 4.66
C VAL A 36 7.24 -42.21 3.17
N ASN A 37 7.60 -43.40 2.71
CA ASN A 37 7.83 -43.63 1.30
C ASN A 37 6.64 -44.36 0.64
N PRO A 38 5.81 -43.66 -0.15
CA PRO A 38 4.64 -44.26 -0.79
C PRO A 38 4.98 -45.09 -2.04
N PHE A 39 6.13 -44.85 -2.70
CA PHE A 39 6.48 -45.47 -3.98
C PHE A 39 7.62 -46.51 -3.85
N GLY A 40 7.99 -46.89 -2.63
CA GLY A 40 8.96 -47.94 -2.35
C GLY A 40 10.42 -47.46 -2.21
N THR A 41 11.35 -48.40 -2.09
CA THR A 41 12.77 -48.09 -1.79
C THR A 41 13.64 -47.88 -3.01
N ASP A 42 13.06 -47.89 -4.22
CA ASP A 42 13.81 -47.66 -5.44
C ASP A 42 14.30 -46.20 -5.51
N LEU A 43 15.60 -46.03 -5.78
CA LEU A 43 16.24 -44.72 -5.74
C LEU A 43 15.74 -43.80 -6.85
N ALA A 44 15.43 -44.34 -8.03
CA ALA A 44 14.92 -43.54 -9.13
C ALA A 44 13.50 -43.04 -8.84
N ALA A 45 12.62 -43.90 -8.31
CA ALA A 45 11.28 -43.51 -7.89
C ALA A 45 11.30 -42.41 -6.81
N GLN A 46 12.16 -42.56 -5.80
CA GLN A 46 12.36 -41.55 -4.75
C GLN A 46 12.86 -40.22 -5.29
N ALA A 47 13.87 -40.27 -6.16
CA ALA A 47 14.44 -39.07 -6.78
C ALA A 47 13.36 -38.33 -7.58
N ILE A 48 12.60 -39.04 -8.43
CA ILE A 48 11.53 -38.43 -9.24
C ILE A 48 10.46 -37.79 -8.36
N GLN A 49 9.97 -38.51 -7.34
CA GLN A 49 8.97 -37.98 -6.40
C GLN A 49 9.48 -36.71 -5.71
N MET A 50 10.68 -36.76 -5.12
CA MET A 50 11.24 -35.62 -4.39
C MET A 50 11.58 -34.46 -5.32
N THR A 51 12.08 -34.72 -6.52
CA THR A 51 12.34 -33.67 -7.52
C THR A 51 11.05 -32.94 -7.89
N ILE A 52 9.96 -33.66 -8.18
CA ILE A 52 8.69 -33.03 -8.53
C ILE A 52 8.22 -32.12 -7.38
N VAL A 53 8.17 -32.64 -6.16
CA VAL A 53 7.66 -31.88 -5.00
C VAL A 53 8.56 -30.70 -4.67
N ILE A 54 9.88 -30.89 -4.62
CA ILE A 54 10.84 -29.82 -4.29
C ILE A 54 10.83 -28.75 -5.38
N VAL A 55 10.86 -29.13 -6.66
CA VAL A 55 10.86 -28.15 -7.76
C VAL A 55 9.58 -27.32 -7.73
N THR A 56 8.42 -27.96 -7.55
CA THR A 56 7.15 -27.23 -7.43
C THR A 56 7.13 -26.34 -6.17
N PHE A 57 7.63 -26.83 -5.03
CA PHE A 57 7.74 -26.02 -3.81
C PHE A 57 8.62 -24.78 -4.03
N VAL A 58 9.79 -24.94 -4.62
CA VAL A 58 10.74 -23.84 -4.87
C VAL A 58 10.15 -22.86 -5.89
N ALA A 59 9.54 -23.34 -6.97
CA ALA A 59 8.89 -22.48 -7.96
C ALA A 59 7.77 -21.65 -7.33
N LEU A 60 6.90 -22.28 -6.53
CA LEU A 60 5.83 -21.57 -5.81
C LEU A 60 6.38 -20.62 -4.75
N PHE A 61 7.44 -20.99 -4.03
CA PHE A 61 8.08 -20.13 -3.06
C PHE A 61 8.63 -18.87 -3.71
N ILE A 62 9.34 -19.00 -4.84
CA ILE A 62 9.86 -17.88 -5.62
C ILE A 62 8.70 -16.99 -6.11
N LEU A 63 7.65 -17.60 -6.68
CA LEU A 63 6.50 -16.84 -7.17
C LEU A 63 5.83 -16.06 -6.04
N THR A 64 5.57 -16.70 -4.89
CA THR A 64 4.97 -16.06 -3.71
C THR A 64 5.81 -14.89 -3.22
N TYR A 65 7.14 -15.08 -3.16
CA TYR A 65 8.06 -14.04 -2.72
C TYR A 65 8.09 -12.85 -3.70
N VAL A 66 8.15 -13.12 -5.00
CA VAL A 66 8.16 -12.07 -6.03
C VAL A 66 6.83 -11.33 -6.04
N SER A 67 5.69 -12.03 -5.93
CA SER A 67 4.37 -11.41 -5.80
C SER A 67 4.28 -10.50 -4.58
N GLY A 68 4.71 -10.96 -3.41
CA GLY A 68 4.70 -10.12 -2.20
C GLY A 68 5.59 -8.90 -2.31
N LYS A 69 6.80 -9.06 -2.86
CA LYS A 69 7.70 -7.94 -3.09
C LYS A 69 7.10 -6.92 -4.07
N ALA A 70 6.52 -7.39 -5.18
CA ALA A 70 5.93 -6.51 -6.19
C ALA A 70 4.71 -5.74 -5.64
N ILE A 71 3.85 -6.40 -4.87
CA ILE A 71 2.67 -5.77 -4.27
C ILE A 71 3.08 -4.67 -3.29
N SER A 72 3.98 -4.96 -2.34
CA SER A 72 4.44 -3.96 -1.37
C SER A 72 5.15 -2.76 -2.02
N GLU A 73 5.78 -2.97 -3.18
CA GLU A 73 6.41 -1.89 -3.95
C GLU A 73 5.36 -1.00 -4.64
N SER A 74 4.40 -1.59 -5.34
CA SER A 74 3.30 -0.85 -5.99
C SER A 74 2.46 -0.07 -4.99
N GLU A 75 2.19 -0.67 -3.84
CA GLU A 75 1.48 -0.05 -2.73
C GLU A 75 2.20 1.21 -2.20
N LYS A 76 3.51 1.14 -1.99
CA LYS A 76 4.32 2.27 -1.52
C LYS A 76 4.35 3.42 -2.53
N GLU A 77 4.36 3.11 -3.83
CA GLU A 77 4.29 4.12 -4.89
C GLU A 77 2.93 4.83 -4.91
N LEU A 78 1.84 4.09 -4.72
CA LEU A 78 0.50 4.65 -4.60
C LEU A 78 0.35 5.55 -3.38
N GLU A 79 0.89 5.15 -2.21
CA GLU A 79 0.91 6.00 -1.02
C GLU A 79 1.71 7.29 -1.24
N ALA A 80 2.84 7.22 -1.95
CA ALA A 80 3.65 8.40 -2.25
C ALA A 80 2.93 9.37 -3.19
N MET A 81 2.21 8.87 -4.21
CA MET A 81 1.40 9.71 -5.10
C MET A 81 0.22 10.34 -4.36
N GLN A 82 -0.50 9.57 -3.56
CA GLN A 82 -1.61 10.08 -2.75
C GLN A 82 -1.15 11.11 -1.71
N GLY A 83 0.01 10.89 -1.08
CA GLY A 83 0.61 11.84 -0.15
C GLY A 83 1.05 13.14 -0.84
N LEU A 84 1.57 13.06 -2.07
CA LEU A 84 1.92 14.23 -2.86
C LEU A 84 0.68 15.03 -3.30
N GLU A 85 -0.40 14.34 -3.66
CA GLU A 85 -1.68 14.94 -4.03
C GLU A 85 -2.35 15.62 -2.82
N ALA A 86 -2.37 14.95 -1.65
CA ALA A 86 -2.88 15.52 -0.41
C ALA A 86 -2.09 16.77 0.05
N VAL A 87 -0.75 16.76 -0.13
CA VAL A 87 0.09 17.93 0.16
C VAL A 87 -0.13 19.06 -0.86
N SER A 88 -0.31 18.72 -2.14
CA SER A 88 -0.63 19.71 -3.18
C SER A 88 -2.00 20.34 -2.95
N GLU A 89 -2.97 19.57 -2.47
CA GLU A 89 -4.32 20.04 -2.13
C GLU A 89 -4.29 20.92 -0.88
N SER A 90 -3.50 20.57 0.16
CA SER A 90 -3.36 21.41 1.35
C SER A 90 -2.61 22.72 1.07
N VAL A 91 -1.56 22.68 0.24
CA VAL A 91 -0.82 23.89 -0.16
C VAL A 91 -1.70 24.77 -1.05
N GLY A 92 -2.48 24.18 -1.95
CA GLY A 92 -3.46 24.91 -2.75
C GLY A 92 -4.56 25.55 -1.91
N ALA A 93 -5.04 24.87 -0.86
CA ALA A 93 -6.03 25.42 0.07
C ALA A 93 -5.45 26.57 0.92
N GLU A 94 -4.20 26.45 1.38
CA GLU A 94 -3.53 27.48 2.19
C GLU A 94 -3.20 28.74 1.36
N GLU A 95 -2.86 28.59 0.08
CA GLU A 95 -2.64 29.71 -0.85
C GLU A 95 -3.94 30.46 -1.20
N VAL A 96 -5.08 29.75 -1.23
CA VAL A 96 -6.41 30.35 -1.46
C VAL A 96 -6.89 31.09 -0.21
N GLU A 97 -6.74 30.53 1.00
CA GLU A 97 -7.07 31.24 2.25
C GLU A 97 -6.22 32.50 2.44
N ALA A 98 -4.92 32.44 2.17
CA ALA A 98 -4.04 33.61 2.30
C ALA A 98 -4.39 34.74 1.32
N ALA A 99 -4.87 34.40 0.12
CA ALA A 99 -5.35 35.38 -0.86
C ALA A 99 -6.70 36.00 -0.46
N GLU A 100 -7.60 35.22 0.15
CA GLU A 100 -8.90 35.69 0.64
C GLU A 100 -8.75 36.64 1.85
N GLU A 101 -7.80 36.37 2.76
CA GLU A 101 -7.47 37.27 3.87
C GLU A 101 -6.84 38.59 3.39
N THR A 102 -6.00 38.56 2.36
CA THR A 102 -5.40 39.79 1.81
C THR A 102 -6.39 40.64 1.02
N GLU A 103 -7.38 40.04 0.36
CA GLU A 103 -8.49 40.79 -0.26
C GLU A 103 -9.45 41.36 0.79
N ALA A 104 -9.72 40.64 1.88
CA ALA A 104 -10.56 41.14 2.97
C ALA A 104 -9.93 42.31 3.75
N GLU A 105 -8.62 42.28 4.02
CA GLU A 105 -7.93 43.42 4.65
C GLU A 105 -7.82 44.63 3.71
N ALA A 106 -7.76 44.41 2.39
CA ALA A 106 -7.73 45.50 1.41
C ALA A 106 -9.09 46.20 1.26
N ASP A 107 -10.20 45.50 1.44
CA ASP A 107 -11.55 46.11 1.41
C ASP A 107 -11.83 46.94 2.68
N ASP A 108 -11.35 46.49 3.85
CA ASP A 108 -11.48 47.18 5.15
C ASP A 108 -10.67 48.50 5.20
N GLU A 109 -9.45 48.52 4.60
CA GLU A 109 -8.65 49.75 4.47
C GLU A 109 -9.27 50.79 3.50
N VAL A 110 -10.07 50.34 2.53
CA VAL A 110 -10.76 51.22 1.57
C VAL A 110 -12.05 51.79 2.19
N GLU A 111 -12.77 51.01 3.01
CA GLU A 111 -13.97 51.47 3.72
C GLU A 111 -13.63 52.51 4.81
N GLU A 112 -12.52 52.35 5.55
CA GLU A 112 -12.05 53.38 6.50
C GLU A 112 -11.55 54.66 5.81
N ALA A 113 -10.96 54.55 4.61
CA ALA A 113 -10.50 55.71 3.84
C ALA A 113 -11.65 56.54 3.24
N GLU A 114 -12.75 55.89 2.84
CA GLU A 114 -13.97 56.55 2.35
C GLU A 114 -14.77 57.18 3.51
N ALA A 115 -14.87 56.52 4.67
CA ALA A 115 -15.53 57.08 5.85
C ALA A 115 -14.82 58.32 6.44
N GLY A 116 -13.49 58.40 6.32
CA GLY A 116 -12.71 59.58 6.74
C GLY A 116 -12.87 60.80 5.83
N ALA A 117 -13.44 60.64 4.63
CA ALA A 117 -13.63 61.73 3.66
C ALA A 117 -14.96 62.48 3.85
N GLU A 118 -15.98 61.86 4.48
CA GLU A 118 -17.30 62.50 4.68
C GLU A 118 -17.40 63.41 5.92
N GLU A 119 -16.44 63.40 6.86
CA GLU A 119 -16.51 64.25 8.07
C GLU A 119 -15.92 65.68 7.91
N THR A 120 -15.58 66.15 6.71
CA THR A 120 -14.94 67.48 6.53
C THR A 120 -15.75 68.56 5.81
N GLU A 121 -17.04 68.36 5.57
CA GLU A 121 -17.95 69.42 5.12
C GLU A 121 -19.04 69.71 6.16
N GLU A 122 -18.76 70.55 7.16
CA GLU A 122 -19.64 71.63 7.66
C GLU A 122 -18.89 72.63 8.56
#